data_AF-A0A840CN35-F1
#
_entry.id   AF-A0A840CN35-F1
#
_cell.length_a   1.000
_cell.length_b   1.000
_cell.length_c   1.000
_cell.angle_alpha   90.00
_cell.angle_beta   90.00
_cell.angle_gamma   90.00
#
_symmetry.space_group_name_H-M   'P 1'
#
loop_
_entity.id
_entity.type
_entity.pdbx_description
1 polymer ?
#
loop_
_entity_poly.entity_id
_entity_poly.type
_entity_poly.pdbx_seq_one_letter_code
_entity_poly.pdbx_strand_id
1 'polypeptide(L)'
;MRADDYAKLEKDIKFKKSYLSNTTWWKDGAIIAPIVLMFGGLVGILYLFNMDKLISISAIPYLLLFAVGTILFKAIKMNLQKRKMAEPGAFHICVAVPVGEENGYTYAVFTNDTHRYNKHYIKNIAKETLLDSIPETDKITCRKKTILAERPEQGDKYCIRAYKTKDINKQNINWRNDDYFPVLFIDENNTPVIKSKDIK
;
A
#
# COMPACT_ATOMS: atom_id res chain seq x y z
N MET A 1 19.49 9.94 2.05
CA MET A 1 18.65 11.05 1.54
C MET A 1 18.34 12.03 2.66
N ARG A 2 18.11 13.30 2.31
CA ARG A 2 17.65 14.33 3.26
C ARG A 2 16.13 14.23 3.43
N ALA A 3 15.59 14.72 4.54
CA ALA A 3 14.14 14.72 4.79
C ALA A 3 13.35 15.43 3.66
N ASP A 4 13.94 16.44 3.03
CA ASP A 4 13.34 17.18 1.92
C ASP A 4 13.12 16.33 0.67
N ASP A 5 14.00 15.37 0.40
CA ASP A 5 13.89 14.48 -0.76
C ASP A 5 12.71 13.52 -0.56
N TYR A 6 12.56 12.99 0.65
CA TYR A 6 11.40 12.18 1.01
C TYR A 6 10.10 12.97 0.92
N ALA A 7 10.06 14.21 1.42
CA ALA A 7 8.87 15.05 1.32
C ALA A 7 8.46 15.38 -0.13
N LYS A 8 9.43 15.47 -1.06
CA LYS A 8 9.13 15.61 -2.51
C LYS A 8 8.52 14.32 -3.08
N LEU A 9 9.09 13.17 -2.75
CA LEU A 9 8.56 11.86 -3.16
C LEU A 9 7.15 11.59 -2.60
N GLU A 10 6.89 11.96 -1.34
CA GLU A 10 5.57 11.90 -0.71
C GLU A 10 4.51 12.76 -1.43
N LYS A 11 4.91 13.74 -2.24
CA LYS A 11 4.01 14.59 -3.04
C LYS A 11 3.86 14.11 -4.49
N ASP A 12 4.74 13.24 -4.98
CA ASP A 12 4.69 12.77 -6.36
C ASP A 12 3.56 11.75 -6.59
N ILE A 13 2.60 12.14 -7.43
CA ILE A 13 1.46 11.31 -7.81
C ILE A 13 1.90 10.05 -8.58
N LYS A 14 2.96 10.15 -9.41
CA LYS A 14 3.47 8.98 -10.17
C LYS A 14 4.04 7.94 -9.23
N PHE A 15 4.85 8.38 -8.26
CA PHE A 15 5.35 7.54 -7.17
C PHE A 15 4.19 6.86 -6.43
N LYS A 16 3.23 7.64 -5.90
CA LYS A 16 2.07 7.08 -5.17
C LYS A 16 1.31 6.04 -5.99
N LYS A 17 1.01 6.33 -7.27
CA LYS A 17 0.30 5.40 -8.16
C LYS A 17 1.07 4.10 -8.40
N SER A 18 2.39 4.16 -8.54
CA SER A 18 3.23 2.97 -8.76
C SER A 18 3.24 2.03 -7.55
N TYR A 19 3.07 2.55 -6.33
CA TYR A 19 2.98 1.72 -5.13
C TYR A 19 1.53 1.28 -4.85
N LEU A 20 0.56 2.16 -5.13
CA LEU A 20 -0.86 1.85 -5.01
C LEU A 20 -1.28 0.69 -5.93
N SER A 21 -0.67 0.53 -7.11
CA SER A 21 -1.00 -0.59 -8.00
C SER A 21 -0.77 -1.98 -7.38
N ASN A 22 0.10 -2.06 -6.36
CA ASN A 22 0.41 -3.32 -5.66
C ASN A 22 -0.49 -3.55 -4.44
N THR A 23 -1.39 -2.62 -4.11
CA THR A 23 -2.33 -2.75 -2.98
C THR A 23 -3.68 -3.29 -3.45
N THR A 24 -4.53 -3.69 -2.50
CA THR A 24 -5.84 -4.27 -2.76
C THR A 24 -6.97 -3.23 -2.94
N TRP A 25 -6.65 -2.02 -3.38
CA TRP A 25 -7.66 -0.95 -3.57
C TRP A 25 -8.79 -1.34 -4.55
N TRP A 26 -8.55 -2.27 -5.46
CA TRP A 26 -9.52 -2.78 -6.43
C TRP A 26 -10.58 -3.71 -5.83
N LYS A 27 -10.39 -4.16 -4.57
CA LYS A 27 -11.37 -4.98 -3.84
C LYS A 27 -12.49 -4.16 -3.19
N ASP A 28 -12.46 -2.84 -3.32
CA ASP A 28 -13.52 -1.97 -2.81
C ASP A 28 -14.87 -2.32 -3.50
N GLY A 29 -15.91 -2.51 -2.69
CA GLY A 29 -17.24 -2.93 -3.17
C GLY A 29 -17.86 -1.96 -4.19
N ALA A 30 -17.44 -0.69 -4.19
CA ALA A 30 -17.88 0.30 -5.16
C ALA A 30 -17.56 -0.10 -6.62
N ILE A 31 -16.56 -0.97 -6.84
CA ILE A 31 -16.18 -1.44 -8.18
C ILE A 31 -17.17 -2.49 -8.72
N ILE A 32 -17.97 -3.14 -7.88
CA ILE A 32 -18.89 -4.21 -8.30
C ILE A 32 -20.01 -3.66 -9.18
N ALA A 33 -20.65 -2.56 -8.77
CA ALA A 33 -21.77 -1.97 -9.50
C ALA A 33 -21.47 -1.64 -10.99
N PRO A 34 -20.39 -0.91 -11.34
CA PRO A 34 -20.07 -0.65 -12.74
C PRO A 34 -19.69 -1.92 -13.51
N ILE A 35 -19.08 -2.91 -12.85
CA ILE A 35 -18.78 -4.21 -13.47
C ILE A 35 -20.08 -4.92 -13.86
N VAL A 36 -21.06 -5.00 -12.96
CA VAL A 36 -22.37 -5.63 -13.25
C VAL A 36 -23.07 -4.94 -14.41
N LEU A 37 -23.06 -3.60 -14.47
CA LEU A 37 -23.63 -2.85 -15.58
C LEU A 37 -22.92 -3.15 -16.92
N MET A 38 -21.59 -3.18 -16.92
CA MET A 38 -20.81 -3.52 -18.12
C MET A 38 -21.10 -4.95 -18.58
N PHE A 39 -21.09 -5.93 -17.67
CA PHE A 39 -21.37 -7.32 -18.02
C PHE A 39 -22.81 -7.52 -18.49
N GLY A 40 -23.79 -6.89 -17.83
CA GLY A 40 -25.19 -6.93 -18.25
C GLY A 40 -25.38 -6.32 -19.64
N GLY A 41 -24.75 -5.19 -19.92
CA GLY A 41 -24.74 -4.59 -21.26
C GLY A 41 -24.09 -5.50 -22.30
N LEU A 42 -22.93 -6.08 -21.99
CA LEU A 42 -22.20 -6.96 -22.90
C LEU A 42 -22.99 -8.25 -23.22
N VAL A 43 -23.53 -8.91 -22.20
CA VAL A 43 -24.36 -10.12 -22.37
C VAL A 43 -25.60 -9.82 -23.21
N GLY A 44 -26.24 -8.67 -22.99
CA GLY A 44 -27.38 -8.26 -23.80
C GLY A 44 -27.02 -7.97 -25.26
N ILE A 45 -25.87 -7.34 -25.52
CA ILE A 45 -25.36 -7.14 -26.88
C ILE A 45 -25.07 -8.49 -27.55
N LEU A 46 -24.41 -9.42 -26.86
CA LEU A 46 -24.13 -10.77 -27.37
C LEU A 46 -25.41 -11.57 -27.64
N TYR A 47 -26.42 -11.44 -26.77
CA TYR A 47 -27.72 -12.07 -26.97
C TYR A 47 -28.42 -11.56 -28.22
N LEU A 48 -28.40 -10.23 -28.44
CA LEU A 48 -28.97 -9.64 -29.66
C LEU A 48 -28.16 -9.98 -30.91
N PHE A 49 -26.84 -10.13 -30.79
CA PHE A 49 -25.99 -10.61 -31.87
C PHE A 49 -26.40 -12.01 -32.31
N ASN A 50 -26.59 -12.92 -31.36
CA ASN A 50 -27.00 -14.30 -31.64
C ASN A 50 -28.42 -14.42 -32.25
N MET A 51 -29.21 -13.35 -32.16
CA MET A 51 -30.56 -13.24 -32.73
C MET A 51 -30.58 -12.46 -34.06
N ASP A 52 -29.43 -12.07 -34.61
CA ASP A 52 -29.29 -11.16 -35.76
C ASP A 52 -30.01 -9.80 -35.60
N LYS A 53 -30.22 -9.36 -34.34
CA LYS A 53 -30.94 -8.13 -33.98
C LYS A 53 -30.03 -6.99 -33.52
N LEU A 54 -28.76 -7.01 -33.90
CA LEU A 54 -27.77 -6.03 -33.45
C LEU A 54 -28.08 -4.59 -33.90
N ILE A 55 -28.66 -4.44 -35.10
CA ILE A 55 -29.03 -3.15 -35.70
C ILE A 55 -30.45 -2.71 -35.28
N SER A 56 -31.05 -3.40 -34.30
CA SER A 56 -32.38 -3.06 -33.81
C SER A 56 -32.33 -1.99 -32.71
N ILE A 57 -33.44 -1.25 -32.56
CA ILE A 57 -33.66 -0.32 -31.45
C ILE A 57 -33.48 -1.01 -30.08
N SER A 58 -33.70 -2.33 -30.02
CA SER A 58 -33.51 -3.15 -28.82
C SER A 58 -32.05 -3.22 -28.35
N ALA A 59 -31.06 -2.89 -29.19
CA ALA A 59 -29.65 -2.84 -28.80
C ALA A 59 -29.28 -1.58 -27.99
N ILE A 60 -30.03 -0.48 -28.18
CA ILE A 60 -29.79 0.81 -27.52
C ILE A 60 -29.71 0.69 -25.98
N PRO A 61 -30.65 0.05 -25.26
CA PRO A 61 -30.56 -0.06 -23.80
C PRO A 61 -29.29 -0.79 -23.34
N TYR A 62 -28.83 -1.82 -24.06
CA TYR A 62 -27.63 -2.57 -23.68
C TYR A 62 -26.34 -1.81 -23.99
N LEU A 63 -26.30 -1.06 -25.10
CA LEU A 63 -25.21 -0.14 -25.41
C LEU A 63 -25.12 0.98 -24.37
N LEU A 64 -26.26 1.54 -23.94
CA LEU A 64 -26.31 2.53 -22.88
C LEU A 64 -25.83 1.97 -21.54
N LEU A 65 -26.29 0.77 -21.15
CA LEU A 65 -25.82 0.09 -19.93
C LEU A 65 -24.30 -0.11 -19.96
N PHE A 66 -23.76 -0.55 -21.09
CA PHE A 66 -22.32 -0.73 -21.26
C PHE A 66 -21.57 0.61 -21.18
N ALA A 67 -22.01 1.63 -21.91
CA ALA A 67 -21.39 2.95 -21.92
C ALA A 67 -21.42 3.60 -20.52
N VAL A 68 -22.57 3.61 -19.86
CA VAL A 68 -22.72 4.13 -18.49
C VAL A 68 -21.84 3.35 -17.53
N GLY A 69 -21.82 2.02 -17.62
CA GLY A 69 -20.95 1.16 -16.81
C GLY A 69 -19.47 1.51 -16.96
N THR A 70 -18.99 1.73 -18.19
CA THR A 70 -17.57 2.10 -18.44
C THR A 70 -17.21 3.49 -17.91
N ILE A 71 -18.10 4.48 -18.07
CA ILE A 71 -17.92 5.83 -17.53
C ILE A 71 -17.86 5.78 -16.00
N LEU A 72 -18.80 5.06 -15.39
CA LEU A 72 -18.89 4.89 -13.95
C LEU A 72 -17.66 4.16 -13.40
N PHE A 73 -17.20 3.10 -14.06
CA PHE A 73 -15.98 2.38 -13.70
C PHE A 73 -14.76 3.30 -13.68
N LYS A 74 -14.59 4.11 -14.74
CA LYS A 74 -13.48 5.07 -14.85
C LYS A 74 -13.53 6.12 -13.74
N ALA A 75 -14.71 6.65 -13.44
CA ALA A 75 -14.90 7.64 -12.39
C ALA A 75 -14.62 7.06 -10.99
N ILE A 76 -15.20 5.89 -10.67
CA ILE A 76 -15.00 5.21 -9.38
C ILE A 76 -13.53 4.85 -9.18
N LYS A 77 -12.88 4.26 -10.20
CA LYS A 77 -11.45 3.95 -10.16
C LYS A 77 -10.63 5.19 -9.82
N MET A 78 -10.86 6.31 -10.51
CA MET A 78 -10.13 7.54 -10.26
C MET A 78 -10.39 8.07 -8.84
N ASN A 79 -11.64 8.05 -8.39
CA ASN A 79 -12.01 8.52 -7.07
C ASN A 79 -11.38 7.69 -5.94
N LEU A 80 -11.45 6.36 -6.03
CA LEU A 80 -10.85 5.45 -5.05
C LEU A 80 -9.34 5.65 -4.94
N GLN A 81 -8.66 5.78 -6.08
CA GLN A 81 -7.21 6.04 -6.08
C GLN A 81 -6.89 7.38 -5.42
N LYS A 82 -7.62 8.44 -5.75
CA LYS A 82 -7.45 9.76 -5.13
C LYS A 82 -7.71 9.72 -3.63
N ARG A 83 -8.80 9.08 -3.20
CA ARG A 83 -9.16 8.91 -1.78
C ARG A 83 -8.04 8.21 -1.02
N LYS A 84 -7.52 7.11 -1.56
CA LYS A 84 -6.42 6.36 -0.94
C LYS A 84 -5.10 7.14 -0.86
N MET A 85 -4.79 7.94 -1.88
CA MET A 85 -3.58 8.78 -1.87
C MET A 85 -3.68 10.03 -0.98
N ALA A 86 -4.90 10.44 -0.63
CA ALA A 86 -5.21 11.57 0.22
C ALA A 86 -5.56 11.19 1.67
N GLU A 87 -5.55 9.89 1.99
CA GLU A 87 -5.82 9.38 3.33
C GLU A 87 -4.75 9.91 4.30
N PRO A 88 -5.12 10.58 5.41
CA PRO A 88 -4.16 11.11 6.36
C PRO A 88 -3.25 10.00 6.91
N GLY A 89 -1.95 10.24 6.95
CA GLY A 89 -0.98 9.24 7.39
C GLY A 89 -0.58 8.21 6.33
N ALA A 90 -1.20 8.23 5.14
CA ALA A 90 -0.85 7.35 4.04
C ALA A 90 0.24 7.94 3.13
N PHE A 91 1.00 7.06 2.52
CA PHE A 91 2.16 7.37 1.67
C PHE A 91 3.28 8.12 2.39
N HIS A 92 3.44 7.92 3.69
CA HIS A 92 4.58 8.46 4.43
C HIS A 92 5.81 7.60 4.27
N ILE A 93 6.93 8.25 4.00
CA ILE A 93 8.23 7.59 3.96
C ILE A 93 8.79 7.59 5.38
N CYS A 94 9.04 6.40 5.90
CA CYS A 94 9.54 6.19 7.24
C CYS A 94 10.91 5.53 7.19
N VAL A 95 11.77 5.84 8.15
CA VAL A 95 13.06 5.17 8.31
C VAL A 95 12.85 3.97 9.24
N ALA A 96 13.11 2.76 8.75
CA ALA A 96 12.99 1.54 9.54
C ALA A 96 14.35 1.07 10.08
N VAL A 97 14.35 0.63 11.33
CA VAL A 97 15.50 0.08 12.05
C VAL A 97 15.26 -1.41 12.27
N PRO A 98 16.19 -2.30 11.88
CA PRO A 98 16.07 -3.72 12.17
C PRO A 98 16.28 -3.98 13.67
N VAL A 99 15.43 -4.84 14.23
CA VAL A 99 15.48 -5.29 15.63
C VAL A 99 16.10 -6.69 15.72
N GLY A 100 15.93 -7.51 14.68
CA GLY A 100 16.52 -8.85 14.62
C GLY A 100 16.09 -9.61 13.37
N GLU A 101 16.72 -10.75 13.14
CA GLU A 101 16.43 -11.63 12.02
C GLU A 101 16.04 -13.02 12.51
N GLU A 102 14.92 -13.54 12.01
CA GLU A 102 14.43 -14.87 12.36
C GLU A 102 13.76 -15.49 11.15
N ASN A 103 14.03 -16.77 10.87
CA ASN A 103 13.36 -17.53 9.80
C ASN A 103 13.43 -16.87 8.41
N GLY A 104 14.51 -16.11 8.11
CA GLY A 104 14.67 -15.39 6.84
C GLY A 104 13.85 -14.10 6.71
N TYR A 105 13.26 -13.64 7.81
CA TYR A 105 12.59 -12.35 7.94
C TYR A 105 13.40 -11.44 8.86
N THR A 106 13.54 -10.18 8.46
CA THR A 106 14.08 -9.10 9.28
C THR A 106 12.90 -8.35 9.88
N TYR A 107 12.83 -8.34 11.21
CA TYR A 107 11.84 -7.57 11.96
C TYR A 107 12.36 -6.15 12.12
N ALA A 108 11.53 -5.17 11.78
CA ALA A 108 11.93 -3.78 11.82
C ALA A 108 10.86 -2.91 12.47
N VAL A 109 11.35 -1.86 13.12
CA VAL A 109 10.56 -0.84 13.81
C VAL A 109 10.71 0.50 13.11
N PHE A 110 9.60 1.21 12.97
CA PHE A 110 9.56 2.56 12.41
C PHE A 110 8.40 3.35 13.04
N THR A 111 8.34 4.66 12.82
CA THR A 111 7.21 5.48 13.26
C THR A 111 6.58 6.20 12.08
N ASN A 112 5.27 6.43 12.15
CA ASN A 112 4.49 7.11 11.10
C ASN A 112 4.08 8.54 11.50
N ASP A 113 4.83 9.15 12.41
CA ASP A 113 4.54 10.44 13.01
C ASP A 113 5.54 11.52 12.56
N THR A 114 5.67 12.59 13.33
CA THR A 114 6.65 13.66 13.10
C THR A 114 8.10 13.18 13.26
N HIS A 115 8.33 12.08 13.98
CA HIS A 115 9.65 11.53 14.26
C HIS A 115 10.12 10.51 13.20
N ARG A 116 9.35 10.29 12.12
CA ARG A 116 9.62 9.27 11.08
C ARG A 116 10.99 9.34 10.39
N TYR A 117 11.67 10.48 10.48
CA TYR A 117 13.03 10.68 9.96
C TYR A 117 14.11 10.74 11.05
N ASN A 118 13.72 10.75 12.32
CA ASN A 118 14.64 10.86 13.46
C ASN A 118 15.25 9.51 13.80
N LYS A 119 16.42 9.22 13.22
CA LYS A 119 17.16 7.97 13.41
C LYS A 119 17.45 7.66 14.89
N HIS A 120 17.78 8.67 15.70
CA HIS A 120 18.10 8.47 17.11
C HIS A 120 16.88 8.01 17.90
N TYR A 121 15.74 8.67 17.65
CA TYR A 121 14.49 8.33 18.30
C TYR A 121 14.06 6.90 17.97
N ILE A 122 14.06 6.52 16.69
CA ILE A 122 13.64 5.17 16.27
C ILE A 122 14.65 4.12 16.75
N LYS A 123 15.94 4.43 16.83
CA LYS A 123 16.95 3.51 17.41
C LYS A 123 16.72 3.26 18.90
N ASN A 124 16.27 4.26 19.65
CA ASN A 124 15.92 4.08 21.06
C ASN A 124 14.70 3.15 21.20
N ILE A 125 13.67 3.33 20.36
CA ILE A 125 12.52 2.41 20.31
C ILE A 125 12.99 0.99 19.98
N ALA A 126 13.81 0.82 18.94
CA ALA A 126 14.31 -0.49 18.53
C ALA A 126 15.14 -1.22 19.61
N LYS A 127 15.82 -0.48 20.51
CA LYS A 127 16.55 -1.07 21.64
C LYS A 127 15.62 -1.57 22.74
N GLU A 128 14.51 -0.88 22.97
CA GLU A 128 13.51 -1.28 23.98
C GLU A 128 12.64 -2.43 23.47
N THR A 129 12.27 -2.40 22.19
CA THR A 129 11.54 -3.47 21.51
C THR A 129 12.51 -4.56 21.07
N LEU A 130 13.06 -5.37 21.99
CA LEU A 130 13.89 -6.52 21.62
C LEU A 130 13.06 -7.61 20.92
N LEU A 131 13.64 -8.33 19.96
CA LEU A 131 12.92 -9.37 19.20
C LEU A 131 12.31 -10.46 20.11
N ASP A 132 13.01 -10.80 21.18
CA ASP A 132 12.60 -11.81 22.16
C ASP A 132 11.42 -11.37 23.04
N SER A 133 11.15 -10.06 23.09
CA SER A 133 10.01 -9.50 23.82
C SER A 133 8.69 -9.55 23.03
N ILE A 134 8.75 -9.86 21.73
CA ILE A 134 7.57 -9.92 20.86
C ILE A 134 6.92 -11.31 20.97
N PRO A 135 5.65 -11.42 21.37
CA PRO A 135 4.94 -12.70 21.42
C PRO A 135 4.96 -13.42 20.05
N GLU A 136 5.08 -14.75 20.04
CA GLU A 136 5.09 -15.53 18.79
C GLU A 136 3.86 -15.27 17.89
N THR A 137 2.69 -15.05 18.51
CA THR A 137 1.45 -14.67 17.80
C THR A 137 1.60 -13.35 17.03
N ASP A 138 2.31 -12.39 17.60
CA ASP A 138 2.58 -11.09 16.99
C ASP A 138 3.68 -11.20 15.95
N LYS A 139 4.69 -12.06 16.16
CA LYS A 139 5.71 -12.35 15.16
C LYS A 139 5.12 -12.90 13.86
N ILE A 140 4.09 -13.75 13.94
CA ILE A 140 3.36 -14.27 12.77
C ILE A 140 2.55 -13.14 12.11
N THR A 141 1.92 -12.29 12.91
CA THR A 141 1.10 -11.17 12.43
C THR A 141 1.95 -10.12 11.71
N CYS A 142 3.13 -9.79 12.24
CA CYS A 142 4.13 -8.88 11.67
C CYS A 142 4.58 -9.29 10.26
N ARG A 143 4.51 -10.58 9.91
CA ARG A 143 4.82 -11.06 8.55
C ARG A 143 3.73 -10.73 7.53
N LYS A 144 2.49 -10.52 7.99
CA LYS A 144 1.33 -10.24 7.14
C LYS A 144 1.00 -8.76 7.08
N LYS A 145 1.05 -8.08 8.22
CA LYS A 145 0.70 -6.67 8.37
C LYS A 145 1.61 -5.98 9.39
N THR A 146 1.58 -4.65 9.34
CA THR A 146 2.20 -3.78 10.34
C THR A 146 1.35 -3.80 11.60
N ILE A 147 1.99 -3.96 12.75
CA ILE A 147 1.35 -3.84 14.06
C ILE A 147 1.65 -2.45 14.61
N LEU A 148 0.60 -1.74 15.02
CA LEU A 148 0.71 -0.50 15.79
C LEU A 148 0.84 -0.88 17.26
N ALA A 149 1.99 -0.58 17.84
CA ALA A 149 2.28 -0.78 19.24
C ALA A 149 2.43 0.58 19.93
N GLU A 150 2.11 0.63 21.21
CA GLU A 150 2.22 1.83 22.04
C GLU A 150 3.31 1.61 23.09
N ARG A 151 4.15 2.62 23.29
CA ARG A 151 5.11 2.62 24.39
C ARG A 151 4.34 2.94 25.69
N PRO A 152 4.32 2.03 26.67
CA PRO A 152 3.50 2.18 27.88
C PRO A 152 3.88 3.42 28.72
N GLU A 153 5.13 3.90 28.65
CA GLU A 153 5.58 5.04 29.48
C GLU A 153 5.46 6.43 28.82
N GLN A 154 5.39 6.51 27.49
CA GLN A 154 5.40 7.79 26.76
C GLN A 154 4.17 8.01 25.88
N GLY A 155 3.34 6.98 25.66
CA GLY A 155 2.16 7.07 24.79
C GLY A 155 2.49 7.15 23.30
N ASP A 156 3.77 7.07 22.94
CA ASP A 156 4.24 7.13 21.57
C ASP A 156 3.89 5.85 20.80
N LYS A 157 3.34 6.01 19.59
CA LYS A 157 2.95 4.93 18.70
C LYS A 157 4.08 4.57 17.75
N TYR A 158 4.48 3.30 17.77
CA TYR A 158 5.46 2.76 16.84
C TYR A 158 4.88 1.61 16.03
N CYS A 159 5.47 1.37 14.88
CA CYS A 159 5.06 0.35 13.92
C CYS A 159 6.09 -0.77 13.89
N ILE A 160 5.62 -2.01 13.97
CA ILE A 160 6.46 -3.21 13.81
C ILE A 160 6.04 -3.96 12.55
N ARG A 161 6.99 -4.33 11.70
CA ARG A 161 6.75 -5.22 10.55
C ARG A 161 7.93 -6.14 10.29
N ALA A 162 7.63 -7.35 9.85
CA ALA A 162 8.61 -8.29 9.34
C ALA A 162 8.68 -8.23 7.81
N TYR A 163 9.90 -8.18 7.30
CA TYR A 163 10.21 -8.13 5.87
C TYR A 163 11.07 -9.32 5.48
N LYS A 164 10.90 -9.88 4.29
CA LYS A 164 11.85 -10.88 3.81
C LYS A 164 13.21 -10.22 3.63
N THR A 165 14.26 -10.77 4.23
CA THR A 165 15.62 -10.19 4.18
C THR A 165 16.10 -10.05 2.72
N LYS A 166 15.71 -10.99 1.85
CA LYS A 166 15.98 -10.93 0.40
C LYS A 166 15.36 -9.71 -0.29
N ASP A 167 14.15 -9.31 0.12
CA ASP A 167 13.46 -8.15 -0.47
C ASP A 167 14.13 -6.85 -0.04
N ILE A 168 14.61 -6.76 1.21
CA ILE A 168 15.38 -5.60 1.68
C ILE A 168 16.69 -5.49 0.89
N ASN A 169 17.48 -6.57 0.82
CA ASN A 169 18.77 -6.56 0.11
C ASN A 169 18.62 -6.23 -1.38
N LYS A 170 17.57 -6.74 -2.03
CA LYS A 170 17.29 -6.46 -3.45
C LYS A 170 16.90 -5.00 -3.68
N GLN A 171 16.15 -4.41 -2.74
CA GLN A 171 15.62 -3.06 -2.89
C GLN A 171 16.53 -1.99 -2.30
N ASN A 172 17.48 -2.35 -1.43
CA ASN A 172 18.46 -1.48 -0.79
C ASN A 172 19.81 -2.21 -0.70
N ILE A 173 20.58 -2.14 -1.79
CA ILE A 173 21.89 -2.82 -1.89
C ILE A 173 22.85 -2.35 -0.79
N ASN A 174 22.74 -1.09 -0.37
CA ASN A 174 23.62 -0.47 0.63
C ASN A 174 23.11 -0.57 2.07
N TRP A 175 22.00 -1.25 2.33
CA TRP A 175 21.37 -1.25 3.67
C TRP A 175 22.33 -1.67 4.79
N ARG A 176 23.20 -2.67 4.57
CA ARG A 176 24.17 -3.11 5.58
C ARG A 176 25.19 -2.04 5.99
N ASN A 177 25.39 -1.00 5.17
CA ASN A 177 26.29 0.11 5.49
C ASN A 177 25.56 1.23 6.27
N ASP A 178 24.24 1.34 6.10
CA ASP A 178 23.45 2.45 6.62
C ASP A 178 22.70 2.11 7.92
N ASP A 179 22.67 0.84 8.37
CA ASP A 179 21.89 0.31 9.51
C ASP A 179 20.36 0.57 9.46
N TYR A 180 19.89 1.23 8.41
CA TYR A 180 18.51 1.67 8.25
C TYR A 180 18.05 1.45 6.81
N PHE A 181 16.75 1.25 6.62
CA PHE A 181 16.17 1.21 5.29
C PHE A 181 14.84 1.97 5.22
N PRO A 182 14.56 2.65 4.08
CA PRO A 182 13.33 3.40 3.90
C PRO A 182 12.15 2.47 3.58
N VAL A 183 11.04 2.70 4.26
CA VAL A 183 9.76 2.01 4.05
C VAL A 183 8.68 3.02 3.72
N LEU A 184 7.72 2.64 2.89
CA LEU A 184 6.56 3.47 2.57
C LEU A 184 5.37 2.95 3.36
N PHE A 185 4.84 3.73 4.29
CA PHE A 185 3.59 3.41 4.97
C PHE A 185 2.41 3.84 4.10
N ILE A 186 1.62 2.90 3.57
CA ILE A 186 0.37 3.20 2.85
C ILE A 186 -0.82 2.94 3.78
N ASP A 187 -0.87 1.73 4.34
CA ASP A 187 -1.82 1.29 5.35
C ASP A 187 -1.18 0.14 6.15
N GLU A 188 -1.82 -0.35 7.21
CA GLU A 188 -1.28 -1.44 8.04
C GLU A 188 -0.91 -2.68 7.21
N ASN A 189 -1.69 -3.02 6.19
CA ASN A 189 -1.45 -4.21 5.36
C ASN A 189 -0.31 -3.96 4.35
N ASN A 190 -0.17 -2.73 3.88
CA ASN A 190 0.71 -2.34 2.78
C ASN A 190 1.77 -1.33 3.25
N THR A 191 2.90 -1.85 3.74
CA THR A 191 4.06 -1.02 4.09
C THR A 191 5.34 -1.53 3.41
N PRO A 192 5.43 -1.44 2.07
CA PRO A 192 6.56 -1.98 1.33
C PRO A 192 7.87 -1.24 1.62
N VAL A 193 9.00 -1.95 1.45
CA VAL A 193 10.31 -1.32 1.33
C VAL A 193 10.34 -0.46 0.07
N ILE A 194 10.98 0.71 0.12
CA ILE A 194 11.10 1.59 -1.06
C ILE A 194 12.21 1.06 -1.95
N LYS A 195 11.94 1.00 -3.26
CA LYS A 195 12.92 0.54 -4.26
C LYS A 195 14.04 1.58 -4.41
N SER A 196 15.30 1.13 -4.39
CA SER A 196 16.49 1.98 -4.60
C SER A 196 16.36 2.96 -5.78
N LYS A 197 15.72 2.56 -6.88
CA LYS A 197 15.56 3.41 -8.07
C LYS A 197 14.68 4.65 -7.86
N ASP A 198 13.79 4.61 -6.86
CA ASP A 198 12.89 5.71 -6.54
C ASP A 198 13.52 6.67 -5.53
N ILE A 199 14.71 6.34 -4.99
CA ILE A 199 15.46 7.05 -3.94
C ILE A 199 16.77 7.62 -4.52
N LYS A 200 16.88 7.69 -5.85
CA LYS A 200 18.06 8.23 -6.55
C LYS A 200 17.79 9.62 -7.11
#